data_AF-D9UV81-F1
#
_entry.id   AF-D9UV81-F1
#
_cell.length_a   1.000
_cell.length_b   1.000
_cell.length_c   1.000
_cell.angle_alpha   90.00
_cell.angle_beta   90.00
_cell.angle_gamma   90.00
#
_symmetry.space_group_name_H-M   'P 1'
#
loop_
_entity.id
_entity.type
_entity.pdbx_description
1 polymer ?
#
loop_
_entity_poly.entity_id
_entity_poly.type
_entity_poly.pdbx_seq_one_letter_code
_entity_poly.pdbx_strand_id
1 'polypeptide(L)'
;MSPKERRIPPATSPLAGHKPPTLTPNVGRLKVGEMENQEQAQGEQEGLFEEAPVRRPRRVSRPGRTRGGRRPPPAAADAIPTTVRFDPEESSEIDRFVLELRDDTARRALDKAEVIRELLRLAREDGPTKNKLRRRLG
;
A
#
# COMPACT_ATOMS: atom_id res chain seq x y z
N MET A 1 -3.25 -58.31 -13.22
CA MET A 1 -3.99 -57.03 -13.15
C MET A 1 -3.06 -55.94 -13.63
N SER A 2 -3.31 -55.37 -14.81
CA SER A 2 -2.44 -54.33 -15.39
C SER A 2 -2.98 -52.93 -15.03
N PRO A 3 -2.13 -51.98 -14.61
CA PRO A 3 -2.59 -50.64 -14.28
C PRO A 3 -3.03 -49.89 -15.55
N LYS A 4 -4.23 -49.33 -15.48
CA LYS A 4 -4.88 -48.56 -16.54
C LYS A 4 -4.11 -47.24 -16.73
N GLU A 5 -3.43 -47.09 -17.86
CA GLU A 5 -2.74 -45.85 -18.25
C GLU A 5 -3.72 -44.68 -18.31
N ARG A 6 -3.45 -43.62 -17.55
CA ARG A 6 -4.19 -42.36 -17.63
C ARG A 6 -3.56 -41.50 -18.72
N ARG A 7 -4.28 -41.28 -19.83
CA ARG A 7 -3.91 -40.28 -20.85
C ARG A 7 -4.17 -38.88 -20.29
N ILE A 8 -3.15 -38.26 -19.70
CA ILE A 8 -3.17 -36.84 -19.35
C ILE A 8 -2.53 -36.08 -20.52
N PRO A 9 -3.22 -35.12 -21.16
CA PRO A 9 -2.59 -34.27 -22.16
C PRO A 9 -1.50 -33.39 -21.51
N PRO A 10 -0.36 -33.14 -22.17
CA PRO A 10 0.67 -32.27 -21.64
C PRO A 10 0.11 -30.86 -21.47
N ALA A 11 0.46 -30.22 -20.35
CA ALA A 11 0.04 -28.86 -20.02
C ALA A 11 0.42 -27.90 -21.16
N THR A 12 -0.58 -27.43 -21.90
CA THR A 12 -0.46 -26.32 -22.86
C THR A 12 -0.41 -25.01 -22.07
N SER A 13 0.70 -24.82 -21.36
CA SER A 13 0.96 -23.58 -20.62
C SER A 13 1.41 -22.50 -21.61
N PRO A 14 0.69 -21.38 -21.77
CA PRO A 14 0.98 -20.35 -22.78
C PRO A 14 2.26 -19.53 -22.50
N LEU A 15 2.98 -19.85 -21.43
CA LEU A 15 4.20 -19.18 -20.99
C LEU A 15 5.49 -19.86 -21.47
N ALA A 16 5.41 -21.03 -22.12
CA ALA A 16 6.59 -21.78 -22.56
C ALA A 16 7.28 -21.23 -23.82
N GLY A 17 6.69 -20.23 -24.49
CA GLY A 17 7.17 -19.69 -25.77
C GLY A 17 7.94 -18.37 -25.72
N HIS A 18 8.10 -17.76 -24.54
CA HIS A 18 8.78 -16.47 -24.45
C HIS A 18 10.26 -16.65 -24.07
N LYS A 19 11.15 -16.15 -24.93
CA LYS A 19 12.59 -15.97 -24.63
C LYS A 19 12.73 -15.38 -23.21
N PRO A 20 13.62 -15.93 -22.36
CA PRO A 20 13.86 -15.32 -21.06
C PRO A 20 14.37 -13.88 -21.26
N PRO A 21 13.89 -12.90 -20.47
CA PRO A 21 14.34 -11.53 -20.59
C PRO A 21 15.84 -11.43 -20.33
N THR A 22 16.58 -10.89 -21.30
CA THR A 22 18.01 -10.63 -21.16
C THR A 22 18.21 -9.46 -20.19
N LEU A 23 18.69 -9.76 -18.99
CA LEU A 23 19.07 -8.75 -18.00
C LEU A 23 20.38 -8.08 -18.44
N THR A 24 20.28 -6.90 -19.06
CA THR A 24 21.45 -6.03 -19.24
C THR A 24 21.72 -5.29 -17.94
N PRO A 25 22.89 -5.44 -17.30
CA PRO A 25 23.23 -4.65 -16.14
C PRO A 25 23.33 -3.18 -16.54
N ASN A 26 22.54 -2.34 -15.88
CA ASN A 26 22.54 -0.90 -16.10
C ASN A 26 23.73 -0.29 -15.35
N VAL A 27 24.95 -0.54 -15.82
CA VAL A 27 26.17 0.12 -15.31
C VAL A 27 26.26 1.53 -15.86
N GLY A 28 25.34 2.38 -15.42
CA GLY A 28 25.52 3.82 -15.46
C GLY A 28 26.63 4.20 -14.48
N ARG A 29 27.54 5.08 -14.92
CA ARG A 29 28.65 5.61 -14.11
C ARG A 29 28.07 6.21 -12.82
N LEU A 30 28.37 5.58 -11.68
CA LEU A 30 28.05 6.15 -10.36
C LEU A 30 28.73 7.53 -10.27
N LYS A 31 27.95 8.61 -10.31
CA LYS A 31 28.46 9.94 -10.00
C LYS A 31 28.57 10.04 -8.48
N VAL A 32 29.77 9.80 -7.96
CA VAL A 32 30.16 10.16 -6.60
C VAL A 32 30.16 11.69 -6.54
N GLY A 33 29.32 12.26 -5.68
CA GLY A 33 29.24 13.70 -5.49
C GLY A 33 30.44 14.19 -4.69
N GLU A 34 31.44 14.71 -5.38
CA GLU A 34 32.35 15.72 -4.82
C GLU A 34 31.68 17.08 -4.99
N MET A 35 31.32 17.73 -3.88
CA MET A 35 31.13 19.17 -3.83
C MET A 35 31.62 19.68 -2.48
N GLU A 36 32.91 19.95 -2.46
CA GLU A 36 33.58 20.90 -1.57
C GLU A 36 33.05 22.33 -1.83
N ASN A 37 33.05 23.13 -0.76
CA ASN A 37 33.12 24.59 -0.69
C ASN A 37 32.19 25.44 -1.57
N GLN A 38 31.12 25.93 -0.93
CA GLN A 38 30.63 27.28 -1.19
C GLN A 38 31.49 28.26 -0.40
N GLU A 39 32.21 29.16 -1.07
CA GLU A 39 32.33 30.57 -0.65
C GLU A 39 33.00 31.42 -1.75
N GLN A 40 32.28 32.48 -2.13
CA GLN A 40 32.74 33.78 -2.66
C GLN A 40 33.50 33.84 -4.00
N ALA A 41 32.88 34.51 -4.98
CA ALA A 41 33.39 35.80 -5.49
C ALA A 41 32.39 36.41 -6.49
N GLN A 42 32.11 37.70 -6.29
CA GLN A 42 31.32 38.58 -7.14
C GLN A 42 32.11 38.99 -8.39
N GLY A 43 31.40 39.32 -9.47
CA GLY A 43 31.97 39.95 -10.66
C GLY A 43 30.87 40.41 -11.62
N GLU A 44 30.65 41.72 -11.66
CA GLU A 44 29.73 42.45 -12.53
C GLU A 44 30.26 42.49 -13.99
N GLN A 45 29.39 42.34 -14.99
CA GLN A 45 29.47 43.10 -16.24
C GLN A 45 28.23 42.91 -17.13
N GLU A 46 27.58 44.03 -17.43
CA GLU A 46 26.51 44.19 -18.42
C GLU A 46 27.06 44.01 -19.84
N GLY A 47 26.29 43.35 -20.71
CA GLY A 47 26.67 43.09 -22.11
C GLY A 47 25.47 42.64 -22.94
N LEU A 48 24.77 43.62 -23.48
CA LEU A 48 23.63 43.57 -24.38
C LEU A 48 23.98 42.88 -25.71
N PHE A 49 23.39 41.71 -26.03
CA PHE A 49 23.16 41.28 -27.43
C PHE A 49 21.97 40.30 -27.50
N GLU A 50 20.97 40.69 -28.31
CA GLU A 50 19.87 39.85 -28.77
C GLU A 50 20.39 38.66 -29.59
N GLU A 51 19.94 37.45 -29.26
CA GLU A 51 19.65 36.42 -30.26
C GLU A 51 18.71 35.35 -29.67
N ALA A 52 17.55 35.18 -30.30
CA ALA A 52 16.66 34.03 -30.11
C ALA A 52 16.26 33.53 -31.51
N PRO A 53 15.87 32.25 -31.73
CA PRO A 53 15.59 31.18 -30.75
C PRO A 53 16.08 29.76 -31.20
N VAL A 54 16.92 29.06 -30.43
CA VAL A 54 17.06 27.60 -30.64
C VAL A 54 15.97 26.89 -29.85
N ARG A 55 14.86 26.59 -30.54
CA ARG A 55 13.72 25.79 -30.05
C ARG A 55 14.20 24.42 -29.60
N ARG A 56 14.53 24.26 -28.32
CA ARG A 56 14.64 22.94 -27.69
C ARG A 56 13.25 22.29 -27.74
N PRO A 57 13.11 21.03 -28.21
CA PRO A 57 11.82 20.36 -28.16
C PRO A 57 11.36 20.31 -26.71
N ARG A 58 10.20 20.93 -26.44
CA ARG A 58 9.52 20.82 -25.16
C ARG A 58 9.35 19.33 -24.89
N ARG A 59 10.06 18.81 -23.89
CA ARG A 59 9.80 17.47 -23.38
C ARG A 59 8.32 17.44 -23.05
N VAL A 60 7.57 16.63 -23.81
CA VAL A 60 6.18 16.35 -23.54
C VAL A 60 6.14 15.84 -22.11
N SER A 61 5.59 16.63 -21.19
CA SER A 61 5.37 16.25 -19.82
C SER A 61 4.49 15.00 -19.85
N ARG A 62 5.10 13.83 -19.78
CA ARG A 62 4.35 12.58 -19.61
C ARG A 62 3.45 12.80 -18.40
N PRO A 63 2.12 12.59 -18.50
CA PRO A 63 1.24 12.67 -17.35
C PRO A 63 1.82 11.78 -16.27
N GLY A 64 2.29 12.41 -15.18
CA GLY A 64 2.84 11.71 -14.05
C GLY A 64 1.79 10.73 -13.56
N ARG A 65 2.13 9.44 -13.59
CA ARG A 65 1.42 8.37 -12.88
C ARG A 65 1.14 8.88 -11.47
N THR A 66 -0.11 9.26 -11.20
CA THR A 66 -0.55 9.74 -9.89
C THR A 66 -0.37 8.58 -8.92
N ARG A 67 0.74 8.60 -8.19
CA ARG A 67 0.98 7.67 -7.08
C ARG A 67 -0.11 7.94 -6.05
N GLY A 68 -1.01 6.98 -5.92
CA GLY A 68 -1.92 6.85 -4.78
C GLY A 68 -2.80 8.06 -4.55
N GLY A 69 -3.98 8.06 -5.18
CA GLY A 69 -5.08 8.89 -4.67
C GLY A 69 -5.16 8.69 -3.17
N ARG A 70 -4.98 9.78 -2.42
CA ARG A 70 -5.05 9.76 -0.96
C ARG A 70 -6.38 9.11 -0.63
N ARG A 71 -6.33 7.91 -0.03
CA ARG A 71 -7.53 7.35 0.58
C ARG A 71 -8.08 8.45 1.50
N PRO A 72 -9.39 8.71 1.48
CA PRO A 72 -9.97 9.65 2.41
C PRO A 72 -9.48 9.25 3.81
N PRO A 73 -9.12 10.23 4.66
CA PRO A 73 -8.75 9.91 6.02
C PRO A 73 -9.87 9.05 6.62
N PRO A 74 -9.54 8.03 7.43
CA PRO A 74 -10.56 7.19 8.05
C PRO A 74 -11.60 8.08 8.74
N ALA A 75 -12.85 7.61 8.82
CA ALA A 75 -14.03 8.39 9.24
C ALA A 75 -13.92 9.09 10.62
N ALA A 76 -12.83 8.88 11.35
CA ALA A 76 -12.53 9.51 12.61
C ALA A 76 -11.25 10.37 12.48
N ALA A 77 -11.38 11.56 11.89
CA ALA A 77 -10.31 12.55 11.82
C ALA A 77 -9.79 12.94 13.23
N ASP A 78 -10.65 12.82 14.24
CA ASP A 78 -10.35 13.13 15.65
C ASP A 78 -10.16 11.88 16.52
N ALA A 79 -9.97 10.70 15.93
CA ALA A 79 -9.75 9.48 16.71
C ALA A 79 -8.43 9.54 17.49
N ILE A 80 -8.52 9.24 18.79
CA ILE A 80 -7.34 8.98 19.62
C ILE A 80 -6.83 7.56 19.29
N PRO A 81 -5.57 7.41 18.86
CA PRO A 81 -5.02 6.09 18.61
C PRO A 81 -4.96 5.28 19.90
N THR A 82 -5.46 4.05 19.84
CA THR A 82 -5.44 3.10 20.96
C THR A 82 -4.72 1.84 20.50
N THR A 83 -3.73 1.39 21.26
CA THR A 83 -3.03 0.13 20.98
C THR A 83 -3.43 -0.91 22.02
N VAL A 84 -3.94 -2.04 21.52
CA VAL A 84 -4.31 -3.23 22.28
C VAL A 84 -3.38 -4.36 21.87
N ARG A 85 -2.95 -5.18 22.83
CA ARG A 85 -2.07 -6.33 22.59
C ARG A 85 -2.92 -7.59 22.58
N PHE A 86 -2.74 -8.39 21.55
CA PHE A 86 -3.33 -9.72 21.39
C PHE A 86 -2.17 -10.69 21.15
N ASP A 87 -2.35 -11.95 21.52
CA ASP A 87 -1.44 -12.99 21.03
C ASP A 87 -1.69 -13.26 19.52
N PRO A 88 -0.75 -13.92 18.81
CA PRO A 88 -0.88 -14.15 17.37
C PRO A 88 -2.14 -14.92 16.96
N GLU A 89 -2.55 -15.89 17.78
CA GLU A 89 -3.73 -16.72 17.57
C GLU A 89 -5.01 -15.87 17.67
N GLU A 90 -5.19 -15.14 18.78
CA GLU A 90 -6.31 -14.23 19.03
C GLU A 90 -6.37 -13.14 17.94
N SER A 91 -5.24 -12.59 17.53
CA SER A 91 -5.20 -11.60 16.44
C SER A 91 -5.77 -12.17 15.13
N SER A 92 -5.47 -13.44 14.83
CA SER A 92 -5.94 -14.12 13.62
C SER A 92 -7.44 -14.44 13.70
N GLU A 93 -7.93 -14.80 14.88
CA GLU A 93 -9.37 -15.00 15.13
C GLU A 93 -10.16 -13.70 14.94
N ILE A 94 -9.64 -12.57 15.45
CA ILE A 94 -10.24 -11.25 15.23
C ILE A 94 -10.27 -10.90 13.74
N ASP A 95 -9.19 -11.16 13.00
CA ASP A 95 -9.16 -10.93 11.54
C ASP A 95 -10.25 -11.73 10.82
N ARG A 96 -10.36 -13.02 11.13
CA ARG A 96 -11.40 -13.88 10.56
C ARG A 96 -12.80 -13.36 10.90
N PHE A 97 -13.06 -13.04 12.17
CA PHE A 97 -14.34 -12.51 12.61
C PHE A 97 -14.74 -11.22 11.87
N VAL A 98 -13.79 -10.32 11.63
CA VAL A 98 -14.03 -9.09 10.85
C VAL A 98 -14.35 -9.39 9.38
N LEU A 99 -13.70 -10.40 8.78
CA LEU A 99 -14.02 -10.83 7.42
C LEU A 99 -15.42 -11.45 7.33
N GLU A 100 -15.79 -12.30 8.28
CA GLU A 100 -17.14 -12.88 8.37
C GLU A 100 -18.21 -11.77 8.50
N LEU A 101 -17.99 -10.79 9.38
CA LEU A 101 -18.89 -9.64 9.52
C LEU A 101 -19.01 -8.80 8.23
N ARG A 102 -17.95 -8.69 7.42
CA ARG A 102 -18.03 -7.99 6.14
C ARG A 102 -18.95 -8.71 5.16
N ASP A 103 -18.84 -10.02 5.11
CA ASP A 103 -19.66 -10.86 4.25
C ASP A 103 -21.13 -10.79 4.70
N ASP A 104 -21.38 -10.93 6.01
CA ASP A 104 -22.74 -10.88 6.59
C ASP A 104 -23.42 -9.51 6.39
N THR A 105 -22.67 -8.42 6.50
CA THR A 105 -23.21 -7.06 6.37
C THR A 105 -23.15 -6.50 4.94
N ALA A 106 -22.63 -7.28 3.99
CA ALA A 106 -22.33 -6.84 2.63
C ALA A 106 -21.49 -5.55 2.55
N ARG A 107 -20.67 -5.26 3.58
CA ARG A 107 -19.84 -4.06 3.66
C ARG A 107 -18.44 -4.33 3.12
N ARG A 108 -18.08 -3.58 2.06
CA ARG A 108 -16.74 -3.66 1.45
C ARG A 108 -15.62 -3.08 2.32
N ALA A 109 -15.95 -2.15 3.22
CA ALA A 109 -15.00 -1.46 4.08
C ALA A 109 -15.51 -1.49 5.52
N LEU A 110 -15.00 -2.46 6.29
CA LEU A 110 -15.21 -2.59 7.73
C LEU A 110 -13.84 -2.87 8.36
N ASP A 111 -13.28 -1.95 9.13
CA ASP A 111 -11.98 -2.15 9.77
C ASP A 111 -12.12 -2.70 11.21
N LYS A 112 -11.02 -3.25 11.76
CA LYS A 112 -11.00 -3.78 13.13
C LYS A 112 -11.45 -2.72 14.15
N ALA A 113 -11.03 -1.48 13.97
CA ALA A 113 -11.31 -0.41 14.92
C ALA A 113 -12.81 -0.06 14.94
N GLU A 114 -13.48 -0.10 13.79
CA GLU A 114 -14.92 0.08 13.66
C GLU A 114 -15.68 -1.04 14.39
N VAL A 115 -15.29 -2.30 14.16
CA VAL A 115 -15.88 -3.44 14.87
C VAL A 115 -15.69 -3.32 16.38
N ILE A 116 -14.49 -2.98 16.84
CA ILE A 116 -14.22 -2.77 18.27
C ILE A 116 -15.08 -1.64 18.84
N ARG A 117 -15.25 -0.53 18.12
CA ARG A 117 -16.13 0.58 18.56
C ARG A 117 -17.57 0.13 18.69
N GLU A 118 -18.10 -0.62 17.72
CA GLU A 118 -19.49 -1.11 17.79
C GLU A 118 -19.68 -2.13 18.91
N LEU A 119 -18.72 -3.04 19.12
CA LEU A 119 -18.76 -3.98 20.25
C LEU A 119 -18.80 -3.24 21.60
N LEU A 120 -18.03 -2.16 21.74
CA LEU A 120 -18.06 -1.32 22.94
C LEU A 120 -19.39 -0.58 23.11
N ARG A 121 -20.02 -0.12 22.02
CA ARG A 121 -21.36 0.49 22.07
C ARG A 121 -22.41 -0.53 22.46
N LEU A 122 -22.41 -1.70 21.81
CA LEU A 122 -23.30 -2.81 22.11
C LEU A 122 -23.19 -3.23 23.59
N ALA A 123 -21.96 -3.35 24.11
CA ALA A 123 -21.75 -3.67 25.52
C ALA A 123 -22.21 -2.57 26.50
N ARG A 124 -22.37 -1.32 26.06
CA ARG A 124 -22.90 -0.23 26.89
C ARG A 124 -24.42 -0.17 26.85
N GLU A 125 -25.01 -0.40 25.68
CA GLU A 125 -26.44 -0.30 25.43
C GLU A 125 -27.19 -1.56 25.86
N ASP A 126 -26.60 -2.74 25.68
CA ASP A 126 -27.20 -4.03 26.04
C ASP A 126 -26.76 -4.51 27.44
N GLY A 127 -27.68 -4.40 28.40
CA GLY A 127 -27.48 -4.83 29.79
C GLY A 127 -27.01 -6.30 29.93
N PRO A 128 -27.65 -7.28 29.25
CA PRO A 128 -27.19 -8.66 29.19
C PRO A 128 -25.72 -8.80 28.74
N THR A 129 -25.32 -8.14 27.65
CA THR A 129 -23.92 -8.16 27.17
C THR A 129 -22.97 -7.56 28.20
N LYS A 130 -23.30 -6.41 28.79
CA LYS A 130 -22.52 -5.82 29.89
C LYS A 130 -22.33 -6.78 31.06
N ASN A 131 -23.40 -7.46 31.46
CA ASN A 131 -23.36 -8.41 32.58
C ASN A 131 -22.53 -9.66 32.26
N LYS A 132 -22.65 -10.20 31.04
CA LYS A 132 -21.80 -11.30 30.57
C LYS A 132 -20.33 -10.89 30.58
N LEU A 133 -20.02 -9.68 30.11
CA LEU A 133 -18.66 -9.15 30.13
C LEU A 133 -18.13 -9.01 31.56
N ARG A 134 -18.93 -8.43 32.48
CA ARG A 134 -18.56 -8.30 33.90
C ARG A 134 -18.23 -9.65 34.55
N ARG A 135 -19.02 -10.69 34.28
CA ARG A 135 -18.79 -12.05 34.80
C ARG A 135 -17.56 -12.75 34.24
N ARG A 136 -17.04 -12.32 33.09
CA ARG A 136 -15.83 -12.88 32.50
C ARG A 136 -14.57 -12.18 33.01
N LEU A 137 -14.69 -10.93 33.45
CA LEU A 137 -13.57 -10.08 33.88
C LEU A 137 -13.32 -10.10 35.40
N GLY A 138 -14.23 -10.69 36.19
CA GLY A 138 -14.10 -10.85 37.64
C GLY A 138 -14.96 -12.00 38.13
#